data_AF-A0AAV5JL47-F1
#
_entry.id   AF-A0AAV5JL47-F1
#
_cell.length_a   1.000
_cell.length_b   1.000
_cell.length_c   1.000
_cell.angle_alpha   90.00
_cell.angle_beta   90.00
_cell.angle_gamma   90.00
#
_symmetry.space_group_name_H-M   'P 1'
#
loop_
_entity.id
_entity.type
_entity.pdbx_description
1 polymer ?
#
loop_
_entity_poly.entity_id
_entity_poly.type
_entity_poly.pdbx_seq_one_letter_code
_entity_poly.pdbx_strand_id
1 'polypeptide(L)'
;MEDEDHDEESESEDEDQVSQAHTNIASRWFDGLISKDITITNEVYSINSIDFDRQELRKLVRRVHAMKDKRQGVTEENDGAQMDAEIMGAKKSLTRFLRAIARQLPNE
;
A
#
# COMPACT_ATOMS: atom_id res chain seq x y z
N MET A 1 -11.97 -11.85 33.84
CA MET A 1 -12.89 -12.23 32.75
C MET A 1 -13.66 -10.98 32.45
N GLU A 2 -13.65 -10.43 31.27
CA GLU A 2 -13.13 -10.78 29.95
C GLU A 2 -13.34 -9.47 29.18
N ASP A 3 -12.55 -9.20 28.16
CA ASP A 3 -12.99 -8.59 26.90
C ASP A 3 -11.72 -8.50 26.07
N GLU A 4 -11.37 -9.68 25.55
CA GLU A 4 -10.48 -9.81 24.40
C GLU A 4 -11.15 -9.04 23.26
N ASP A 5 -10.69 -7.80 23.03
CA ASP A 5 -10.84 -7.14 21.73
C ASP A 5 -10.05 -7.96 20.72
N HIS A 6 -10.65 -9.07 20.30
CA HIS A 6 -10.30 -9.79 19.10
C HIS A 6 -10.67 -8.83 17.97
N ASP A 7 -9.69 -7.99 17.61
CA ASP A 7 -9.66 -7.26 16.35
C ASP A 7 -9.58 -8.33 15.25
N GLU A 8 -10.72 -8.97 14.99
CA GLU A 8 -11.00 -9.62 13.74
C GLU A 8 -10.95 -8.49 12.71
N GLU A 9 -9.73 -8.18 12.24
CA GLU A 9 -9.48 -7.84 10.85
C GLU A 9 -10.20 -8.94 10.07
N SER A 10 -11.50 -8.74 9.83
CA SER A 10 -12.22 -9.41 8.79
C SER A 10 -11.45 -9.01 7.54
N GLU A 11 -10.48 -9.85 7.19
CA GLU A 11 -10.02 -10.05 5.84
C GLU A 11 -11.26 -10.53 5.09
N SER A 12 -12.20 -9.61 4.87
CA SER A 12 -13.27 -9.80 3.93
C SER A 12 -12.54 -10.07 2.63
N GLU A 13 -12.58 -11.34 2.25
CA GLU A 13 -12.14 -11.95 1.01
C GLU A 13 -12.94 -11.32 -0.15
N ASP A 14 -12.93 -9.99 -0.26
CA ASP A 14 -13.17 -9.25 -1.49
C ASP A 14 -11.97 -9.46 -2.42
N GLU A 15 -11.61 -10.73 -2.61
CA GLU A 15 -11.15 -11.31 -3.87
C GLU A 15 -12.29 -11.26 -4.90
N ASP A 16 -13.04 -10.15 -4.93
CA ASP A 16 -13.84 -9.68 -6.05
C ASP A 16 -12.91 -9.56 -7.25
N GLN A 17 -12.71 -10.68 -7.95
CA GLN A 17 -12.14 -10.83 -9.30
C GLN A 17 -11.36 -9.60 -9.73
N VAL A 18 -10.29 -9.25 -9.00
CA VAL A 18 -9.45 -8.14 -9.39
C VAL A 18 -8.78 -8.66 -10.64
N SER A 19 -9.16 -8.09 -11.79
CA SER A 19 -8.62 -8.51 -13.07
C SER A 19 -7.10 -8.59 -12.92
N GLN A 20 -6.51 -9.64 -13.48
CA GLN A 20 -5.04 -9.79 -13.44
C GLN A 20 -4.36 -8.50 -13.94
N ALA A 21 -5.01 -7.77 -14.86
CA ALA A 21 -4.61 -6.44 -15.29
C ALA A 21 -4.55 -5.42 -14.14
N HIS A 22 -5.60 -5.28 -13.33
CA HIS A 22 -5.64 -4.35 -12.19
C HIS A 22 -4.61 -4.73 -11.12
N THR A 23 -4.40 -6.02 -10.89
CA THR A 23 -3.36 -6.51 -9.96
C THR A 23 -1.96 -6.12 -10.47
N ASN A 24 -1.71 -6.29 -11.76
CA ASN A 24 -0.43 -5.92 -12.39
C ASN A 24 -0.19 -4.41 -12.34
N ILE A 25 -1.20 -3.59 -12.63
CA ILE A 25 -1.13 -2.13 -12.55
C ILE A 25 -0.79 -1.69 -11.11
N ALA A 26 -1.51 -2.21 -10.12
CA ALA A 26 -1.28 -1.87 -8.72
C ALA A 26 0.14 -2.27 -8.27
N SER A 27 0.64 -3.44 -8.70
CA SER A 27 2.02 -3.87 -8.40
C SER A 27 3.05 -2.94 -9.03
N ARG A 28 2.90 -2.59 -10.31
CA ARG A 28 3.77 -1.66 -11.02
C ARG A 28 3.81 -0.29 -10.34
N TRP A 29 2.64 0.23 -9.95
CA TRP A 29 2.55 1.50 -9.23
C TRP A 29 3.19 1.43 -7.86
N PHE A 30 2.95 0.36 -7.11
CA PHE A 30 3.58 0.14 -5.82
C PHE A 30 5.11 0.19 -5.94
N ASP A 31 5.68 -0.61 -6.85
CA ASP A 31 7.13 -0.69 -7.04
C ASP A 31 7.71 0.66 -7.48
N GLY A 32 7.04 1.36 -8.39
CA GLY A 32 7.47 2.69 -8.83
C GLY A 32 7.43 3.75 -7.72
N LEU A 33 6.35 3.79 -6.92
CA LEU A 33 6.22 4.75 -5.82
C LEU A 33 7.24 4.49 -4.69
N ILE A 34 7.55 3.22 -4.42
CA ILE A 34 8.53 2.83 -3.41
C ILE A 34 9.97 2.94 -3.91
N SER A 35 10.22 2.83 -5.22
CA SER A 35 11.53 3.10 -5.83
C SER A 35 11.77 4.58 -6.15
N LYS A 36 10.76 5.44 -5.93
CA LYS A 36 10.78 6.87 -6.30
C LYS A 36 10.96 7.08 -7.82
N ASP A 37 10.43 6.16 -8.62
CA ASP A 37 10.37 6.30 -10.07
C ASP A 37 9.48 7.50 -10.42
N ILE A 38 10.10 8.52 -11.01
CA ILE A 38 9.44 9.78 -11.39
C ILE A 38 8.37 9.53 -12.45
N THR A 39 8.58 8.58 -13.36
CA THR A 39 7.64 8.23 -14.42
C THR A 39 6.37 7.67 -13.82
N ILE A 40 6.49 6.66 -12.96
CA ILE A 40 5.35 6.04 -12.28
C ILE A 40 4.68 7.00 -11.31
N THR A 41 5.47 7.79 -10.58
CA THR A 41 4.92 8.80 -9.67
C THR A 41 4.06 9.78 -10.47
N ASN A 42 4.60 10.37 -11.54
CA ASN A 42 3.83 11.32 -12.35
C ASN A 42 2.61 10.65 -13.00
N GLU A 43 2.73 9.42 -13.48
CA GLU A 43 1.61 8.64 -14.01
C GLU A 43 0.46 8.58 -12.99
N VAL A 44 0.72 8.07 -11.79
CA VAL A 44 -0.30 7.92 -10.73
C VAL A 44 -0.88 9.29 -10.31
N TYR A 45 -0.02 10.29 -10.09
CA TYR A 45 -0.48 11.62 -9.68
C TYR A 45 -1.17 12.42 -10.79
N SER A 46 -1.06 12.01 -12.05
CA SER A 46 -1.73 12.66 -13.19
C SER A 46 -3.04 11.99 -13.60
N ILE A 47 -3.39 10.84 -13.00
CA ILE A 47 -4.68 10.17 -13.23
C ILE A 47 -5.80 11.15 -12.91
N ASN A 48 -6.59 11.52 -13.92
CA ASN A 48 -7.74 12.42 -13.81
C ASN A 48 -9.06 11.75 -14.23
N SER A 49 -8.99 10.49 -14.68
CA SER A 49 -10.14 9.68 -15.07
C SER A 49 -10.97 9.22 -13.87
N ILE A 50 -10.38 9.22 -12.68
CA ILE A 50 -11.01 8.82 -11.42
C ILE A 50 -10.63 9.79 -10.31
N ASP A 51 -11.54 9.97 -9.35
CA ASP A 51 -11.28 10.76 -8.15
C ASP A 51 -10.79 9.85 -7.02
N PHE A 52 -9.65 10.20 -6.43
CA PHE A 52 -9.08 9.47 -5.30
C PHE A 52 -8.28 10.42 -4.42
N ASP A 53 -8.16 10.06 -3.14
CA ASP A 53 -7.46 10.90 -2.18
C ASP A 53 -5.93 10.87 -2.40
N ARG A 54 -5.44 11.89 -3.11
CA ARG A 54 -4.01 12.09 -3.35
C ARG A 54 -3.22 12.38 -2.07
N GLN A 55 -3.86 12.98 -1.06
CA GLN A 55 -3.20 13.19 0.22
C GLN A 55 -3.03 11.86 0.94
N GLU A 56 -4.03 10.99 0.89
CA GLU A 56 -3.95 9.65 1.46
C GLU A 56 -2.88 8.81 0.78
N LEU A 57 -2.82 8.82 -0.56
CA LEU A 57 -1.72 8.19 -1.31
C LEU A 57 -0.36 8.69 -0.81
N ARG A 58 -0.22 10.00 -0.67
CA ARG A 58 1.04 10.62 -0.24
C ARG A 58 1.42 10.24 1.19
N LYS A 59 0.45 10.11 2.10
CA LYS A 59 0.69 9.63 3.47
C LYS A 59 1.14 8.18 3.49
N LEU A 60 0.46 7.30 2.75
CA LEU A 60 0.79 5.87 2.67
C LEU A 60 2.20 5.64 2.13
N VAL A 61 2.55 6.31 1.02
CA VAL A 61 3.89 6.23 0.44
C VAL A 61 4.94 6.71 1.43
N ARG A 62 4.72 7.84 2.10
CA ARG A 62 5.65 8.36 3.13
C ARG A 62 5.80 7.41 4.31
N ARG A 63 4.73 6.78 4.78
CA ARG A 63 4.76 5.82 5.87
C ARG A 63 5.66 4.62 5.52
N VAL A 64 5.52 4.07 4.31
CA VAL A 64 6.35 2.96 3.85
C VAL A 64 7.82 3.37 3.76
N HIS A 65 8.13 4.55 3.21
CA HIS A 65 9.51 5.07 3.17
C HIS A 65 10.09 5.27 4.58
N ALA A 66 9.36 5.95 5.46
CA ALA A 66 9.80 6.21 6.83
C ALA A 66 10.10 4.93 7.61
N MET A 67 9.27 3.89 7.44
CA MET A 67 9.48 2.60 8.10
C MET A 67 10.66 1.81 7.50
N LYS A 68 10.87 1.87 6.18
CA LYS A 68 12.04 1.27 5.53
C LYS A 68 13.35 1.94 5.99
N ASP A 69 13.35 3.27 6.06
CA ASP A 69 14.50 4.05 6.52
C ASP A 69 14.77 3.79 8.01
N LYS A 70 13.72 3.72 8.85
CA LYS A 70 13.82 3.37 10.28
C LYS A 70 14.44 2.00 10.47
N ARG A 71 14.01 0.99 9.71
CA ARG A 71 14.57 -0.37 9.78
C ARG A 71 16.04 -0.42 9.37
N GLN A 72 16.47 0.34 8.36
CA GLN A 72 17.88 0.39 7.98
C GLN A 72 18.79 0.93 9.10
N GLY A 73 18.24 1.71 10.03
CA GLY A 73 18.97 2.25 11.19
C GLY A 73 18.93 1.39 12.46
N VAL A 74 18.17 0.30 12.50
CA VAL A 74 17.95 -0.51 13.71
C VAL A 74 18.75 -1.82 13.60
N THR A 75 19.68 -2.02 14.53
CA THR A 75 20.57 -3.19 14.60
C THR A 75 20.11 -4.28 15.57
N GLU A 76 19.05 -4.05 16.36
CA GLU A 76 18.58 -5.01 17.38
C GLU A 76 17.52 -5.97 16.83
N GLU A 77 17.75 -7.28 16.99
CA GLU A 77 16.93 -8.36 16.41
C GLU A 77 15.50 -8.41 16.96
N ASN A 78 15.28 -8.02 18.23
CA ASN A 78 13.97 -8.09 18.88
C ASN A 78 12.99 -7.00 18.39
N ASP A 79 13.52 -5.80 18.09
CA ASP A 79 12.75 -4.70 17.52
C ASP A 79 12.56 -4.85 16.00
N GLY A 80 13.42 -5.64 15.35
CA GLY A 80 13.36 -5.90 13.91
C GLY A 80 12.09 -6.60 13.47
N ALA A 81 11.61 -7.61 14.21
CA ALA A 81 10.41 -8.37 13.85
C ALA A 81 9.13 -7.51 13.93
N GLN A 82 9.00 -6.67 14.97
CA GLN A 82 7.88 -5.75 15.13
C GLN A 82 7.90 -4.68 14.02
N MET A 83 9.08 -4.12 13.72
CA MET A 83 9.20 -3.16 12.60
C MET A 83 8.89 -3.81 11.25
N ASP A 84 9.20 -5.09 11.07
CA ASP A 84 8.88 -5.83 9.86
C ASP A 84 7.38 -6.03 9.67
N ALA A 85 6.68 -6.35 10.75
CA ALA A 85 5.23 -6.42 10.76
C ALA A 85 4.61 -5.06 10.41
N GLU A 86 5.11 -3.96 11.00
CA GLU A 86 4.63 -2.61 10.69
C GLU A 86 4.90 -2.20 9.24
N ILE A 87 6.09 -2.51 8.71
CA ILE A 87 6.42 -2.30 7.29
C ILE A 87 5.46 -3.10 6.41
N MET A 88 5.20 -4.36 6.75
CA MET A 88 4.29 -5.22 5.99
C MET A 88 2.87 -4.66 6.01
N GLY A 89 2.36 -4.20 7.16
CA GLY A 89 1.05 -3.56 7.28
C GLY A 89 0.94 -2.26 6.47
N ALA A 90 1.97 -1.42 6.48
CA ALA A 90 2.01 -0.22 5.66
C ALA A 90 2.03 -0.53 4.16
N LYS A 91 2.78 -1.57 3.75
CA LYS A 91 2.78 -2.05 2.36
C LYS A 91 1.41 -2.61 1.96
N LYS A 92 0.77 -3.44 2.82
CA LYS A 92 -0.57 -4.00 2.59
C LYS A 92 -1.61 -2.88 2.39
N SER A 93 -1.56 -1.84 3.23
CA SER A 93 -2.41 -0.66 3.14
C SER A 93 -2.23 0.08 1.81
N LEU A 94 -0.99 0.35 1.41
CA LEU A 94 -0.69 0.99 0.12
C LEU A 94 -1.15 0.13 -1.06
N THR A 95 -0.88 -1.17 -1.04
CA THR A 95 -1.32 -2.10 -2.10
C THR A 95 -2.85 -2.15 -2.22
N ARG A 96 -3.58 -2.20 -1.10
CA ARG A 96 -5.06 -2.17 -1.09
C ARG A 96 -5.57 -0.88 -1.71
N PHE A 97 -4.99 0.26 -1.34
CA PHE A 97 -5.34 1.57 -1.89
C PHE A 97 -5.10 1.65 -3.41
N LEU A 98 -3.93 1.18 -3.88
CA LEU A 98 -3.59 1.16 -5.30
C LEU A 98 -4.49 0.21 -6.10
N ARG A 99 -4.88 -0.95 -5.54
CA ARG A 99 -5.85 -1.86 -6.16
C ARG A 99 -7.22 -1.21 -6.30
N ALA A 100 -7.67 -0.44 -5.30
CA ALA A 100 -8.93 0.29 -5.36
C ALA A 100 -8.92 1.37 -6.46
N ILE A 101 -7.78 2.05 -6.66
CA ILE A 101 -7.57 2.97 -7.78
C ILE A 101 -7.60 2.22 -9.11
N ALA A 102 -6.80 1.15 -9.23
CA ALA A 102 -6.69 0.38 -10.47
C ALA A 102 -8.03 -0.24 -10.92
N ARG A 103 -8.87 -0.68 -9.96
CA ARG A 103 -10.21 -1.23 -10.23
C ARG A 103 -11.17 -0.20 -10.83
N GLN A 104 -11.00 1.08 -10.47
CA GLN A 104 -11.85 2.16 -10.96
C GLN A 104 -11.38 2.74 -12.30
N LEU A 105 -10.16 2.43 -12.74
CA LEU A 105 -9.69 2.88 -14.04
C LEU A 105 -10.64 2.38 -15.15
N PRO A 106 -10.97 3.25 -16.12
CA PRO A 106 -11.71 2.80 -17.28
C PRO A 106 -10.90 1.70 -17.98
N ASN A 107 -11.51 0.53 -18.19
CA ASN A 107 -10.96 -0.46 -19.09
C ASN A 107 -11.08 0.14 -20.51
N GLU A 108 -9.96 0.45 -21.15
CA GLU A 108 -9.93 0.88 -22.56
C GLU A 108 -10.56 -0.17 -23.48
#